data_AF-A0A9E0NJF8-F1
#
_entry.id   AF-A0A9E0NJF8-F1
#
_cell.length_a   1.000
_cell.length_b   1.000
_cell.length_c   1.000
_cell.angle_alpha   90.00
_cell.angle_beta   90.00
_cell.angle_gamma   90.00
#
_symmetry.space_group_name_H-M   'P 1'
#
loop_
_entity.id
_entity.type
_entity.pdbx_description
1 polymer ?
#
loop_
_entity_poly.entity_id
_entity_poly.type
_entity_poly.pdbx_seq_one_letter_code
_entity_poly.pdbx_strand_id
1 'polypeptide(L)'
;MGILTQLEVDFDIEIVEDFISHYAIMCENMEPLVIGLNKKERYHENIGELFRIFHNMKSAAGFLKLEPIIKLAVLCEDVVEEARLLEGPASEPFIDWLLLVSDQFERYRRDVEHDAAFFTVLNPLIIKVPHVLEKE
;
A
#
# COMPACT_ATOMS: atom_id res chain seq x y z
N MET A 1 5.75 -25.25 -1.57
CA MET A 1 4.42 -24.65 -1.42
C MET A 1 4.67 -23.16 -1.36
N GLY A 2 4.13 -22.39 -2.30
CA GLY A 2 4.25 -20.95 -2.26
C GLY A 2 3.23 -20.33 -1.31
N ILE A 3 3.14 -19.02 -1.38
CA ILE A 3 2.28 -18.21 -0.52
C ILE A 3 0.80 -18.52 -0.74
N LEU A 4 0.33 -18.58 -1.99
CA LEU A 4 -1.09 -18.79 -2.30
C LEU A 4 -1.55 -20.18 -1.86
N THR A 5 -0.80 -21.21 -2.22
CA THR A 5 -1.15 -22.58 -1.82
C THR A 5 -1.12 -22.72 -0.30
N GLN A 6 -0.22 -22.04 0.41
CA GLN A 6 -0.25 -22.03 1.88
C GLN A 6 -1.51 -21.33 2.42
N LEU A 7 -1.91 -20.21 1.84
CA LEU A 7 -3.14 -19.51 2.22
C LEU A 7 -4.39 -20.37 2.02
N GLU A 8 -4.51 -21.07 0.88
CA GLU A 8 -5.63 -21.96 0.57
C GLU A 8 -5.68 -23.20 1.48
N VAL A 9 -4.56 -23.56 2.12
CA VAL A 9 -4.51 -24.62 3.15
C VAL A 9 -4.94 -24.08 4.51
N ASP A 10 -4.54 -22.85 4.85
CA ASP A 10 -4.74 -22.27 6.18
C ASP A 10 -6.11 -21.58 6.35
N PHE A 11 -6.75 -21.18 5.25
CA PHE A 11 -7.97 -20.37 5.23
C PHE A 11 -8.98 -20.89 4.20
N ASP A 12 -10.23 -20.40 4.30
CA ASP A 12 -11.27 -20.69 3.31
C ASP A 12 -10.90 -20.05 1.96
N ILE A 13 -11.08 -20.81 0.87
CA ILE A 13 -10.75 -20.37 -0.50
C ILE A 13 -11.52 -19.11 -0.86
N GLU A 14 -12.80 -18.99 -0.47
CA GLU A 14 -13.60 -17.79 -0.75
C GLU A 14 -12.98 -16.54 -0.11
N ILE A 15 -12.44 -16.67 1.11
CA ILE A 15 -11.76 -15.55 1.80
C ILE A 15 -10.46 -15.18 1.09
N VAL A 16 -9.71 -16.17 0.58
CA VAL A 16 -8.46 -15.94 -0.15
C VAL A 16 -8.74 -15.24 -1.49
N GLU A 17 -9.75 -15.69 -2.24
CA GLU A 17 -10.17 -15.07 -3.50
C GLU A 17 -10.67 -13.63 -3.30
N ASP A 18 -11.47 -13.38 -2.26
CA ASP A 18 -11.94 -12.05 -1.89
C ASP A 18 -10.76 -11.12 -1.53
N PHE A 19 -9.78 -11.63 -0.77
CA PHE A 19 -8.58 -10.88 -0.44
C PHE A 19 -7.79 -10.48 -1.70
N ILE A 20 -7.51 -11.43 -2.60
CA ILE A 20 -6.76 -11.17 -3.84
C ILE A 20 -7.50 -10.13 -4.68
N SER A 21 -8.81 -10.28 -4.83
CA SER A 21 -9.65 -9.36 -5.61
C SER A 21 -9.63 -7.95 -5.04
N HIS A 22 -9.83 -7.79 -3.73
CA HIS A 22 -9.77 -6.48 -3.08
C HIS A 22 -8.36 -5.88 -3.11
N TYR A 23 -7.33 -6.70 -2.97
CA TYR A 23 -5.94 -6.24 -3.00
C TYR A 23 -5.59 -5.69 -4.40
N ALA A 24 -6.03 -6.35 -5.47
CA ALA A 24 -5.88 -5.84 -6.84
C ALA A 24 -6.53 -4.47 -7.02
N ILE A 25 -7.78 -4.30 -6.59
CA ILE A 25 -8.51 -3.02 -6.68
C ILE A 25 -7.77 -1.92 -5.91
N MET A 26 -7.25 -2.22 -4.73
CA MET A 26 -6.50 -1.23 -3.94
C MET A 26 -5.18 -0.82 -4.60
N CYS A 27 -4.44 -1.77 -5.20
CA CYS A 27 -3.22 -1.47 -5.97
C CYS A 27 -3.52 -0.61 -7.20
N GLU A 28 -4.57 -0.94 -7.97
CA GLU A 28 -4.97 -0.19 -9.17
C GLU A 28 -5.33 1.27 -8.88
N ASN A 29 -5.97 1.52 -7.73
CA ASN A 29 -6.39 2.87 -7.34
C ASN A 29 -5.28 3.71 -6.70
N MET A 30 -4.18 3.10 -6.23
CA MET A 30 -3.17 3.80 -5.45
C MET A 30 -2.42 4.85 -6.29
N GLU A 31 -1.86 4.46 -7.43
CA GLU A 31 -1.08 5.34 -8.30
C GLU A 31 -1.82 6.62 -8.74
N PRO A 32 -3.06 6.57 -9.29
CA PRO A 32 -3.77 7.79 -9.68
C PRO A 32 -4.07 8.72 -8.50
N LEU A 33 -4.32 8.17 -7.29
CA LEU A 33 -4.48 8.97 -6.08
C LEU A 33 -3.17 9.67 -5.70
N VAL A 34 -2.05 8.95 -5.73
CA VAL A 34 -0.71 9.50 -5.45
C VAL A 34 -0.38 10.64 -6.40
N ILE A 35 -0.55 10.44 -7.71
CA ILE A 35 -0.29 11.47 -8.72
C ILE A 35 -1.15 12.72 -8.46
N GLY A 36 -2.42 12.53 -8.09
CA GLY A 36 -3.33 13.66 -7.84
C GLY A 36 -3.00 14.50 -6.60
N LEU A 37 -2.13 14.02 -5.69
CA LEU A 37 -1.66 14.82 -4.56
C LEU A 37 -0.87 16.08 -4.97
N ASN A 38 -0.39 16.14 -6.22
CA ASN A 38 0.27 17.33 -6.75
C ASN A 38 -0.68 18.52 -6.98
N LYS A 39 -2.00 18.31 -6.87
CA LYS A 39 -3.05 19.31 -7.04
C LYS A 39 -3.68 19.62 -5.69
N LYS A 40 -3.59 20.89 -5.28
CA LYS A 40 -4.09 21.35 -3.98
C LYS A 40 -5.59 21.05 -3.81
N GLU A 41 -6.37 21.24 -4.86
CA GLU A 41 -7.82 21.01 -4.86
C GLU A 41 -8.22 19.53 -4.74
N ARG A 42 -7.28 18.58 -4.93
CA ARG A 42 -7.50 17.14 -4.78
C ARG A 42 -6.79 16.54 -3.57
N TYR A 43 -5.93 17.32 -2.90
CA TYR A 43 -5.02 16.80 -1.87
C TYR A 43 -5.77 16.06 -0.76
N HIS A 44 -6.72 16.74 -0.11
CA HIS A 44 -7.48 16.21 1.03
C HIS A 44 -8.29 14.96 0.70
N GLU A 45 -8.92 14.92 -0.48
CA GLU A 45 -9.66 13.76 -0.96
C GLU A 45 -8.70 12.58 -1.18
N ASN A 46 -7.64 12.80 -1.97
CA ASN A 46 -6.71 11.76 -2.35
C ASN A 46 -5.94 11.18 -1.16
N ILE A 47 -5.47 12.03 -0.24
CA ILE A 47 -4.74 11.56 0.94
C ILE A 47 -5.66 10.78 1.90
N GLY A 48 -6.94 11.19 1.97
CA GLY A 48 -7.96 10.45 2.71
C GLY A 48 -8.21 9.05 2.14
N GLU A 49 -8.30 8.92 0.82
CA GLU A 49 -8.46 7.61 0.18
C GLU A 49 -7.21 6.72 0.31
N LEU A 50 -6.01 7.29 0.20
CA LEU A 50 -4.77 6.55 0.45
C LEU A 50 -4.70 6.01 1.89
N PHE A 51 -5.09 6.82 2.89
CA PHE A 51 -5.20 6.37 4.28
C PHE A 51 -6.15 5.17 4.42
N ARG A 52 -7.34 5.23 3.79
CA ARG A 52 -8.29 4.10 3.80
C ARG A 52 -7.71 2.85 3.14
N ILE A 53 -7.01 3.01 2.01
CA ILE A 53 -6.35 1.91 1.32
C ILE A 53 -5.33 1.23 2.24
N PHE A 54 -4.42 1.97 2.86
CA PHE A 54 -3.41 1.38 3.74
C PHE A 54 -4.03 0.75 4.99
N HIS A 55 -5.05 1.37 5.57
CA HIS A 55 -5.80 0.80 6.69
C HIS A 55 -6.47 -0.54 6.35
N ASN A 56 -7.09 -0.62 5.17
CA ASN A 56 -7.75 -1.84 4.68
C ASN A 56 -6.73 -2.93 4.34
N MET A 57 -5.61 -2.58 3.67
CA MET A 57 -4.51 -3.50 3.40
C MET A 57 -3.93 -4.06 4.70
N LYS A 58 -3.65 -3.21 5.71
CA LYS A 58 -3.16 -3.63 7.02
C LYS A 58 -4.10 -4.66 7.65
N SER A 59 -5.40 -4.36 7.68
CA SER A 59 -6.40 -5.20 8.33
C SER A 59 -6.58 -6.55 7.62
N ALA A 60 -6.71 -6.53 6.29
CA ALA A 60 -6.91 -7.73 5.49
C ALA A 60 -5.67 -8.63 5.49
N ALA A 61 -4.48 -8.05 5.32
CA ALA A 61 -3.23 -8.79 5.45
C ALA A 61 -3.00 -9.31 6.87
N GLY A 62 -3.45 -8.57 7.89
CA GLY A 62 -3.43 -8.98 9.29
C GLY A 62 -4.24 -10.25 9.55
N PHE A 63 -5.44 -10.33 8.97
CA PHE A 63 -6.28 -11.52 9.05
C PHE A 63 -5.58 -12.75 8.45
N LEU A 64 -4.96 -12.59 7.27
CA LEU A 64 -4.24 -13.65 6.55
C LEU A 64 -2.78 -13.83 7.01
N LYS A 65 -2.32 -13.09 8.01
CA LYS A 65 -0.96 -13.14 8.56
C LYS A 65 0.16 -12.89 7.53
N LEU A 66 -0.08 -12.03 6.55
CA LEU A 66 0.87 -11.69 5.50
C LEU A 66 1.82 -10.56 5.97
N GLU A 67 2.76 -10.93 6.84
CA GLU A 67 3.66 -10.02 7.56
C GLU A 67 4.35 -8.93 6.70
N PRO A 68 4.89 -9.22 5.50
CA PRO A 68 5.50 -8.16 4.67
C PRO A 68 4.53 -7.07 4.23
N ILE A 69 3.28 -7.44 3.93
CA ILE A 69 2.21 -6.51 3.55
C ILE A 69 1.77 -5.71 4.77
N ILE A 70 1.58 -6.37 5.92
CA ILE A 70 1.20 -5.71 7.19
C ILE A 70 2.20 -4.61 7.53
N LYS A 71 3.49 -4.93 7.53
CA LYS A 71 4.55 -3.98 7.93
C LYS A 71 4.63 -2.78 7.00
N LEU A 72 4.50 -3.00 5.69
CA LEU A 72 4.48 -1.89 4.74
C LEU A 72 3.22 -1.03 4.92
N ALA A 73 2.05 -1.64 5.10
CA ALA A 73 0.80 -0.92 5.31
C ALA A 73 0.82 -0.06 6.57
N VAL A 74 1.37 -0.57 7.68
CA VAL A 74 1.55 0.22 8.93
C VAL A 74 2.41 1.45 8.68
N LEU A 75 3.60 1.28 8.07
CA LEU A 75 4.47 2.41 7.75
C LEU A 75 3.77 3.47 6.89
N CYS A 76 3.03 3.04 5.87
CA CYS A 76 2.36 3.96 4.97
C CYS A 76 1.18 4.67 5.63
N GLU A 77 0.39 3.96 6.42
CA GLU A 77 -0.74 4.51 7.18
C GLU A 77 -0.28 5.60 8.14
N ASP A 78 0.80 5.36 8.90
CA ASP A 78 1.37 6.36 9.83
C ASP A 78 1.82 7.63 9.07
N VAL A 79 2.52 7.47 7.95
CA VAL A 79 3.02 8.60 7.15
C VAL A 79 1.87 9.40 6.52
N VAL A 80 0.86 8.73 5.96
CA VAL A 80 -0.28 9.47 5.39
C VAL A 80 -1.22 10.03 6.45
N GLU A 81 -1.24 9.47 7.66
CA GLU A 81 -1.96 10.07 8.79
C GLU A 81 -1.38 11.44 9.15
N GLU A 82 -0.05 11.58 9.18
CA GLU A 82 0.60 12.89 9.34
C GLU A 82 0.28 13.82 8.15
N ALA A 83 0.32 13.30 6.92
CA ALA A 83 0.04 14.07 5.72
C ALA A 83 -1.40 14.61 5.67
N ARG A 84 -2.38 13.94 6.30
CA ARG A 84 -3.77 14.40 6.39
C ARG A 84 -3.95 15.72 7.16
N LEU A 85 -2.95 16.13 7.94
CA LEU A 85 -2.96 17.39 8.69
C LEU A 85 -2.53 18.59 7.84
N LEU A 86 -2.05 18.34 6.61
CA LEU A 86 -1.48 19.33 5.72
C LEU A 86 -2.52 19.86 4.72
N GLU A 87 -2.24 21.01 4.11
CA GLU A 87 -3.14 21.61 3.10
C GLU A 87 -2.73 21.25 1.67
N GLY A 88 -1.52 20.73 1.50
CA GLY A 88 -0.95 20.41 0.21
C GLY A 88 -0.71 21.64 -0.69
N PRO A 89 -0.29 21.42 -1.94
CA PRO A 89 -0.09 20.11 -2.58
C PRO A 89 1.12 19.35 -2.03
N ALA A 90 1.18 18.04 -2.28
CA ALA A 90 2.31 17.21 -1.86
C ALA A 90 3.63 17.67 -2.48
N SER A 91 4.71 17.50 -1.73
CA SER A 91 6.07 17.65 -2.24
C SER A 91 6.38 16.57 -3.28
N GLU A 92 7.31 16.85 -4.20
CA GLU A 92 7.77 15.86 -5.18
C GLU A 92 8.43 14.64 -4.52
N PRO A 93 9.31 14.79 -3.51
CA PRO A 93 9.85 13.64 -2.78
C PRO A 93 8.80 12.75 -2.13
N PHE A 94 7.68 13.32 -1.67
CA PHE A 94 6.59 12.55 -1.08
C PHE A 94 5.80 11.76 -2.11
N ILE A 95 5.51 12.37 -3.27
CA ILE A 95 4.88 11.68 -4.40
C ILE A 95 5.77 10.52 -4.88
N ASP A 96 7.05 10.78 -5.11
CA ASP A 96 8.00 9.75 -5.57
C ASP A 96 8.11 8.59 -4.57
N TRP A 97 8.12 8.89 -3.28
CA TRP A 97 8.13 7.87 -2.22
C TRP A 97 6.85 7.04 -2.21
N LEU A 98 5.67 7.65 -2.36
CA LEU A 98 4.40 6.92 -2.46
C LEU A 98 4.29 6.06 -3.73
N LEU A 99 4.85 6.50 -4.86
CA LEU A 99 4.93 5.69 -6.08
C LEU A 99 5.82 4.45 -5.87
N LEU A 100 6.96 4.63 -5.19
CA LEU A 100 7.85 3.52 -4.81
C LEU A 100 7.15 2.49 -3.90
N VAL A 101 6.30 2.98 -2.98
CA VAL A 101 5.44 2.16 -2.12
C VAL A 101 4.41 1.41 -2.94
N SER A 102 3.72 2.08 -3.87
CA SER A 102 2.73 1.49 -4.78
C SER A 102 3.34 0.33 -5.57
N ASP A 103 4.53 0.55 -6.14
CA ASP A 103 5.28 -0.49 -6.85
C ASP A 103 5.61 -1.70 -5.96
N GLN A 104 5.87 -1.48 -4.68
CA GLN A 104 6.18 -2.57 -3.74
C GLN A 104 4.93 -3.38 -3.38
N PHE A 105 3.79 -2.74 -3.17
CA PHE A 105 2.52 -3.46 -2.96
C PHE A 105 2.15 -4.27 -4.20
N GLU A 106 2.37 -3.73 -5.40
CA GLU A 106 2.14 -4.48 -6.64
C GLU A 106 3.07 -5.69 -6.78
N ARG A 107 4.33 -5.59 -6.35
CA ARG A 107 5.24 -6.76 -6.27
C ARG A 107 4.71 -7.82 -5.30
N TYR A 108 4.30 -7.42 -4.10
CA TYR A 108 3.73 -8.35 -3.11
C TYR A 108 2.45 -9.02 -3.60
N ARG A 109 1.56 -8.28 -4.27
CA ARG A 109 0.36 -8.85 -4.89
C ARG A 109 0.71 -9.95 -5.89
N ARG A 110 1.68 -9.69 -6.78
CA ARG A 110 2.16 -10.68 -7.75
C ARG A 110 2.85 -11.87 -7.09
N ASP A 111 3.55 -11.68 -5.99
CA ASP A 111 4.15 -12.78 -5.23
C ASP A 111 3.07 -13.74 -4.69
N VAL A 112 1.95 -13.18 -4.20
CA VAL A 112 0.79 -13.98 -3.79
C VAL A 112 0.18 -14.69 -5.01
N GLU A 113 -0.23 -13.95 -6.04
CA GLU A 113 -0.95 -14.51 -7.20
C GLU A 113 -0.18 -15.57 -7.98
N HIS A 114 1.15 -15.46 -8.04
CA HIS A 114 2.00 -16.43 -8.73
C HIS A 114 2.50 -17.57 -7.84
N ASP A 115 1.97 -17.72 -6.63
CA ASP A 115 2.40 -18.71 -5.65
C ASP A 115 3.93 -18.68 -5.43
N ALA A 116 4.50 -17.48 -5.26
CA ALA A 116 5.92 -17.34 -5.02
C ALA A 116 6.31 -18.04 -3.72
N ALA A 117 7.52 -18.58 -3.66
CA ALA A 117 8.03 -19.25 -2.45
C ALA A 117 8.16 -18.28 -1.26
N PHE A 118 8.48 -17.02 -1.53
CA PHE A 118 8.64 -15.96 -0.55
C PHE A 118 8.28 -14.62 -1.18
N PHE A 119 7.96 -13.64 -0.34
CA PHE A 119 7.78 -12.26 -0.78
C PHE A 119 9.09 -11.67 -1.29
N THR A 120 9.00 -10.91 -2.37
CA THR A 120 10.06 -10.08 -2.91
C THR A 120 10.60 -9.16 -1.83
N VAL A 121 11.92 -8.93 -1.80
CA VAL A 121 12.54 -8.09 -0.76
C VAL A 121 12.02 -6.64 -0.85
N LEU A 122 11.77 -6.03 0.32
CA LEU A 122 11.39 -4.62 0.42
C LEU A 122 12.44 -3.73 -0.25
N ASN A 123 12.01 -2.80 -1.10
CA ASN A 123 12.90 -1.79 -1.64
C ASN A 123 13.47 -0.92 -0.50
N PRO A 124 14.80 -0.87 -0.28
CA PRO A 124 15.40 -0.18 0.85
C PRO A 124 15.19 1.34 0.82
N LEU A 125 14.86 1.93 -0.33
CA LEU A 125 14.53 3.35 -0.42
C LEU A 125 13.21 3.69 0.28
N ILE A 126 12.31 2.72 0.50
CA ILE A 126 11.05 2.93 1.23
C ILE A 126 11.33 3.34 2.69
N ILE A 127 12.43 2.87 3.27
CA ILE A 127 12.83 3.25 4.64
C ILE A 127 13.24 4.73 4.73
N LYS A 128 13.57 5.38 3.59
CA LYS A 128 13.89 6.80 3.52
C LYS A 128 12.61 7.63 3.41
N VAL A 129 11.81 7.64 4.48
CA VAL A 129 10.60 8.46 4.56
C VAL A 129 10.97 9.95 4.38
N PRO A 130 10.30 10.69 3.48
CA PRO A 130 10.60 12.09 3.23
C PRO A 130 10.22 12.95 4.45
N HIS A 131 11.10 13.90 4.79
CA HIS A 131 10.86 14.85 5.89
C HIS A 131 9.89 15.98 5.54
N VAL A 132 9.78 16.30 4.25
CA VAL A 132 8.94 17.39 3.73
C VAL A 132 7.83 16.76 2.92
N LEU A 133 6.60 16.80 3.43
CA LEU A 133 5.44 16.13 2.82
C LEU A 133 4.60 17.07 1.95
N GLU A 134 4.61 18.38 2.23
CA GLU A 134 3.93 19.41 1.44
C GLU A 134 4.93 20.37 0.78
N LYS A 135 4.49 21.05 -0.30
CA LYS A 135 5.26 22.16 -0.88
C LYS A 135 5.12 23.39 0.01
N GLU A 136 6.21 24.14 0.18
CA GLU A 136 6.21 25.48 0.79
C GLU A 136 5.29 26.46 0.03
#